data_AF-A0A968VGA2-F1
#
_entry.id   AF-A0A968VGA2-F1
#
_cell.length_a   1.000
_cell.length_b   1.000
_cell.length_c   1.000
_cell.angle_alpha   90.00
_cell.angle_beta   90.00
_cell.angle_gamma   90.00
#
_symmetry.space_group_name_H-M   'P 1'
#
loop_
_entity.id
_entity.type
_entity.pdbx_description
1 polymer ?
#
loop_
_entity_poly.entity_id
_entity_poly.type
_entity_poly.pdbx_seq_one_letter_code
_entity_poly.pdbx_strand_id
1 'polypeptide(L)'
;MQMIEKILLNCKSLTQARGKSYLGFCEQITNRMMMVLRMGLQEQRQTLNKADQYLRGVFYQLRNRVSYHLENIKIQVLHLVSKEKTKLTNLNWLVLEMKNDLVEGRYSFRSNFEKINQQVEINIQKYTKNLQILIVNIESLNPKKVLQRGYGIVRQKSRWISRAKNLSKQDAVELEMYDGIIDLQIKNNMSVLEKELEMVTKEDIESLVSGQVRENRTVDYKRALPGDDDKSKREFLADVSSFANATGGDLVFGVEEKGGLPTKIRGVRIRNLEESILRLEHMTMDAIEPRIFGVTIHGVWIGSDRYVIIVRVPQSWSSPHMVTYQGHGRFYSRNSAGKHPLDVSEIRSAFSFAQSTIDVVRTFRQNRINDINSNQLSNEIGDGSKLILHLVPFSINNPSISTNISLLENDRIVPKDLLGNGVIHQRFNFDGFLLSGDSGYMQVFRNGVIELVESNFLSHKKGQSFITPEYESNVNNQLDAILSLNKHLKVEAPFLLMLTLLGVKGCYLGKTGDFHWYDSQPIDRENLILPEALITDYGVNLKSALRPVFDTVWNAAGWPRSMNFDENGVWVGE
;
A
#
# COMPACT_ATOMS: atom_id res chain seq x y z
N MET A 1 -6.82 4.04 -117.74
CA MET A 1 -6.75 5.26 -118.58
C MET A 1 -5.57 5.20 -119.54
N GLN A 2 -4.32 5.22 -119.07
CA GLN A 2 -3.12 5.19 -119.95
C GLN A 2 -3.09 4.01 -120.96
N MET A 3 -3.53 2.82 -120.56
CA MET A 3 -3.59 1.65 -121.45
C MET A 3 -4.64 1.80 -122.58
N ILE A 4 -5.74 2.53 -122.30
CA ILE A 4 -6.83 2.79 -123.27
C ILE A 4 -6.42 3.85 -124.27
N GLU A 5 -5.74 4.90 -123.81
CA GLU A 5 -5.12 5.91 -124.69
C GLU A 5 -4.14 5.25 -125.66
N LYS A 6 -3.34 4.30 -125.18
CA LYS A 6 -2.41 3.53 -126.01
C LYS A 6 -3.11 2.66 -127.06
N ILE A 7 -4.23 2.02 -126.70
CA ILE A 7 -5.05 1.22 -127.63
C ILE A 7 -5.73 2.13 -128.66
N LEU A 8 -6.29 3.27 -128.26
CA LEU A 8 -6.90 4.26 -129.16
C LEU A 8 -5.88 4.87 -130.13
N LEU A 9 -4.66 5.16 -129.66
CA LEU A 9 -3.56 5.64 -130.50
C LEU A 9 -3.15 4.60 -131.55
N ASN A 10 -3.08 3.32 -131.15
CA ASN A 10 -2.79 2.19 -132.04
C ASN A 10 -3.94 1.90 -133.02
N CYS A 11 -5.20 2.07 -132.62
CA CYS A 11 -6.35 1.95 -133.51
C CYS A 11 -6.36 3.07 -134.56
N LYS A 12 -6.03 4.31 -134.17
CA LYS A 12 -5.89 5.46 -135.09
C LYS A 12 -4.81 5.24 -136.14
N SER A 13 -3.63 4.71 -135.76
CA SER A 13 -2.55 4.41 -136.70
C SER A 13 -2.92 3.29 -137.68
N LEU A 14 -3.67 2.27 -137.24
CA LEU A 14 -4.15 1.18 -138.10
C LEU A 14 -5.25 1.62 -139.09
N THR A 15 -6.09 2.59 -138.73
CA THR A 15 -7.16 3.10 -139.60
C THR A 15 -6.68 3.95 -140.77
N GLN A 16 -5.51 4.60 -140.66
CA GLN A 16 -4.85 5.26 -141.79
C GLN A 16 -4.38 4.27 -142.87
N ALA A 17 -4.22 2.99 -142.54
CA ALA A 17 -3.70 1.95 -143.44
C ALA A 17 -4.77 1.07 -144.13
N ARG A 18 -6.04 1.04 -143.66
CA ARG A 18 -7.03 0.03 -144.10
C ARG A 18 -8.45 0.51 -144.47
N GLY A 19 -8.74 1.81 -144.47
CA GLY A 19 -10.01 2.38 -144.99
C GLY A 19 -11.22 2.36 -144.03
N LYS A 20 -12.32 3.04 -144.43
CA LYS A 20 -13.46 3.46 -143.57
C LYS A 20 -14.19 2.35 -142.79
N SER A 21 -14.24 1.10 -143.27
CA SER A 21 -14.94 0.00 -142.56
C SER A 21 -14.22 -0.45 -141.28
N TYR A 22 -12.90 -0.27 -141.21
CA TYR A 22 -12.08 -0.65 -140.06
C TYR A 22 -12.25 0.33 -138.89
N LEU A 23 -12.59 1.60 -139.17
CA LEU A 23 -12.84 2.64 -138.16
C LEU A 23 -14.09 2.30 -137.32
N GLY A 24 -15.18 1.87 -137.96
CA GLY A 24 -16.42 1.50 -137.27
C GLY A 24 -16.28 0.26 -136.38
N PHE A 25 -15.44 -0.70 -136.78
CA PHE A 25 -15.11 -1.87 -135.97
C PHE A 25 -14.27 -1.49 -134.73
N CYS A 26 -13.26 -0.63 -134.91
CA CYS A 26 -12.46 -0.09 -133.80
C CYS A 26 -13.30 0.74 -132.82
N GLU A 27 -14.26 1.53 -133.28
CA GLU A 27 -15.20 2.29 -132.44
C GLU A 27 -16.11 1.36 -131.63
N GLN A 28 -16.66 0.29 -132.23
CA GLN A 28 -17.46 -0.69 -131.50
C GLN A 28 -16.67 -1.42 -130.41
N ILE A 29 -15.42 -1.83 -130.69
CA ILE A 29 -14.55 -2.47 -129.70
C ILE A 29 -14.23 -1.50 -128.57
N THR A 30 -13.87 -0.25 -128.90
CA THR A 30 -13.58 0.78 -127.90
C THR A 30 -14.79 1.06 -127.02
N ASN A 31 -16.00 1.17 -127.60
CA ASN A 31 -17.23 1.40 -126.87
C ASN A 31 -17.57 0.22 -125.94
N ARG A 32 -17.39 -1.02 -126.39
CA ARG A 32 -17.56 -2.22 -125.54
C ARG A 32 -16.53 -2.27 -124.41
N MET A 33 -15.25 -2.00 -124.69
CA MET A 33 -14.20 -1.94 -123.66
C MET A 33 -14.50 -0.84 -122.63
N MET A 34 -14.91 0.35 -123.08
CA MET A 34 -15.30 1.46 -122.19
C MET A 34 -16.54 1.13 -121.36
N MET A 35 -17.50 0.38 -121.90
CA MET A 35 -18.68 -0.08 -121.16
C MET A 35 -18.29 -1.07 -120.05
N VAL A 36 -17.48 -2.09 -120.36
CA VAL A 36 -17.00 -3.07 -119.35
C VAL A 36 -16.18 -2.38 -118.25
N LEU A 37 -15.32 -1.43 -118.62
CA LEU A 37 -14.55 -0.64 -117.65
C LEU A 37 -15.44 0.27 -116.79
N ARG A 38 -16.47 0.90 -117.37
CA ARG A 38 -17.44 1.70 -116.60
C ARG A 38 -18.23 0.83 -115.63
N MET A 39 -18.64 -0.36 -116.04
CA MET A 39 -19.34 -1.32 -115.16
C MET A 39 -18.42 -1.80 -114.03
N GLY A 40 -17.17 -2.17 -114.34
CA GLY A 40 -16.19 -2.57 -113.32
C GLY A 40 -15.83 -1.44 -112.34
N LEU A 41 -15.68 -0.20 -112.83
CA LEU A 41 -15.47 0.98 -111.98
C LEU A 41 -16.71 1.28 -111.11
N GLN A 42 -17.92 1.10 -111.64
CA GLN A 42 -19.15 1.30 -110.89
C GLN A 42 -19.32 0.24 -109.79
N GLU A 43 -18.97 -1.01 -110.08
CA GLU A 43 -18.97 -2.12 -109.11
C GLU A 43 -17.92 -1.91 -108.00
N GLN A 44 -16.70 -1.49 -108.37
CA GLN A 44 -15.68 -1.11 -107.38
C GLN A 44 -16.13 0.09 -106.53
N ARG A 45 -16.77 1.10 -107.13
CA ARG A 45 -17.30 2.26 -106.39
C ARG A 45 -18.43 1.88 -105.44
N GLN A 46 -19.31 0.96 -105.83
CA GLN A 46 -20.34 0.40 -104.93
C GLN A 46 -19.73 -0.39 -103.77
N THR A 47 -18.69 -1.18 -104.04
CA THR A 47 -17.96 -1.93 -103.01
C THR A 47 -17.27 -0.98 -102.03
N LEU A 48 -16.64 0.09 -102.52
CA LEU A 48 -16.02 1.12 -101.70
C LEU A 48 -17.05 1.85 -100.82
N ASN A 49 -18.22 2.18 -101.36
CA ASN A 49 -19.30 2.82 -100.61
C ASN A 49 -19.87 1.91 -99.51
N LYS A 50 -20.01 0.60 -99.77
CA LYS A 50 -20.42 -0.38 -98.75
C LYS A 50 -19.37 -0.49 -97.65
N ALA A 51 -18.09 -0.49 -98.00
CA ALA A 51 -16.99 -0.49 -97.05
C ALA A 51 -16.97 0.80 -96.19
N ASP A 52 -17.17 1.99 -96.79
CA ASP A 52 -17.27 3.25 -96.05
C ASP A 52 -18.46 3.27 -95.09
N GLN A 53 -19.64 2.80 -95.52
CA GLN A 53 -20.82 2.69 -94.66
C GLN A 53 -20.59 1.73 -93.47
N TYR A 54 -19.97 0.57 -93.73
CA TYR A 54 -19.62 -0.38 -92.69
C TYR A 54 -18.63 0.23 -91.68
N LEU A 55 -17.55 0.86 -92.17
CA LEU A 55 -16.57 1.53 -91.33
C LEU A 55 -17.21 2.64 -90.49
N ARG A 56 -18.09 3.48 -91.06
CA ARG A 56 -18.83 4.49 -90.30
C ARG A 56 -19.69 3.87 -89.19
N GLY A 57 -20.34 2.74 -89.47
CA GLY A 57 -21.10 1.98 -88.47
C GLY A 57 -20.22 1.49 -87.32
N VAL A 58 -19.06 0.91 -87.64
CA VAL A 58 -18.07 0.46 -86.65
C VAL A 58 -17.54 1.63 -85.83
N PHE A 59 -17.16 2.75 -86.46
CA PHE A 59 -16.69 3.95 -85.75
C PHE A 59 -17.75 4.56 -84.85
N TYR A 60 -19.02 4.56 -85.28
CA TYR A 60 -20.13 5.04 -84.47
C TYR A 60 -20.35 4.17 -83.23
N GLN A 61 -20.33 2.84 -83.38
CA GLN A 61 -20.44 1.90 -82.26
C GLN A 61 -19.25 2.03 -81.30
N LEU A 62 -18.03 2.14 -81.83
CA LEU A 62 -16.81 2.30 -81.03
C LEU A 62 -16.86 3.59 -80.22
N ARG A 63 -17.23 4.71 -80.85
CA ARG A 63 -17.39 6.02 -80.20
C ARG A 63 -18.41 5.96 -79.07
N ASN A 64 -19.56 5.33 -79.31
CA ASN A 64 -20.60 5.21 -78.28
C ASN A 64 -20.16 4.34 -77.11
N ARG A 65 -19.46 3.22 -77.35
CA ARG A 65 -18.88 2.39 -76.27
C ARG A 65 -17.83 3.15 -75.47
N VAL A 66 -16.94 3.86 -76.14
CA VAL A 66 -15.90 4.67 -75.45
C VAL A 66 -16.56 5.76 -74.61
N SER A 67 -17.55 6.50 -75.15
CA SER A 67 -18.30 7.50 -74.38
C SER A 67 -19.02 6.89 -73.17
N TYR A 68 -19.65 5.72 -73.33
CA TYR A 68 -20.31 5.02 -72.23
C TYR A 68 -19.34 4.64 -71.12
N HIS A 69 -18.17 4.08 -71.47
CA HIS A 69 -17.15 3.73 -70.48
C HIS A 69 -16.54 4.97 -69.80
N LEU A 70 -16.30 6.05 -70.55
CA LEU A 70 -15.79 7.30 -69.98
C LEU A 70 -16.77 7.93 -68.97
N GLU A 71 -18.08 7.94 -69.28
CA GLU A 71 -19.07 8.47 -68.35
C GLU A 71 -19.19 7.60 -67.09
N ASN A 72 -19.12 6.27 -67.23
CA ASN A 72 -19.09 5.36 -66.08
C ASN A 72 -17.86 5.57 -65.19
N ILE A 73 -16.67 5.71 -65.79
CA ILE A 73 -15.44 6.01 -65.04
C ILE A 73 -15.58 7.36 -64.31
N LYS A 74 -16.10 8.38 -64.98
CA LYS A 74 -16.33 9.70 -64.39
C LYS A 74 -17.27 9.64 -63.18
N ILE A 75 -18.38 8.88 -63.28
CA ILE A 75 -19.30 8.67 -62.15
C ILE A 75 -18.60 7.97 -60.98
N GLN A 76 -17.81 6.93 -61.24
CA GLN A 76 -17.05 6.21 -60.21
C GLN A 76 -16.02 7.11 -59.51
N VAL A 77 -15.28 7.90 -60.28
CA VAL A 77 -14.32 8.87 -59.74
C VAL A 77 -15.03 9.92 -58.88
N LEU A 78 -16.14 10.49 -59.35
CA LEU A 78 -16.92 11.46 -58.56
C LEU A 78 -17.44 10.87 -57.24
N HIS A 79 -17.86 9.60 -57.25
CA HIS A 79 -18.30 8.91 -56.04
C HIS A 79 -17.15 8.66 -55.05
N LEU A 80 -15.96 8.29 -55.54
CA LEU A 80 -14.78 8.12 -54.69
C LEU A 80 -14.31 9.45 -54.09
N VAL A 81 -14.28 10.51 -54.91
CA VAL A 81 -13.90 11.86 -54.45
C VAL A 81 -14.88 12.40 -53.42
N SER A 82 -16.19 12.19 -53.60
CA SER A 82 -17.18 12.63 -52.60
C SER A 82 -17.03 11.88 -51.28
N LYS A 83 -16.80 10.56 -51.33
CA LYS A 83 -16.56 9.74 -50.14
C LYS A 83 -15.33 10.19 -49.35
N GLU A 84 -14.22 10.48 -50.02
CA GLU A 84 -13.00 10.99 -49.35
C GLU A 84 -13.21 12.42 -48.81
N LYS A 85 -13.93 13.27 -49.52
CA LYS A 85 -14.29 14.61 -49.04
C LYS A 85 -15.12 14.55 -47.76
N THR A 86 -16.08 13.62 -47.66
CA THR A 86 -16.87 13.40 -46.44
C THR A 86 -15.99 12.93 -45.27
N LYS A 87 -15.04 12.01 -45.50
CA LYS A 87 -14.08 11.58 -44.47
C LYS A 87 -13.22 12.74 -43.96
N LEU A 88 -12.69 13.56 -44.86
CA LEU A 88 -11.90 14.76 -44.52
C LEU A 88 -12.72 15.77 -43.71
N THR A 89 -14.00 15.94 -44.04
CA THR A 89 -14.90 16.84 -43.32
C THR A 89 -15.17 16.33 -41.90
N ASN A 90 -15.40 15.03 -41.73
CA ASN A 90 -15.59 14.40 -40.41
C ASN A 90 -14.33 14.48 -39.55
N LEU A 91 -13.14 14.23 -40.13
CA LEU A 91 -11.86 14.40 -39.43
C LEU A 91 -11.65 15.84 -38.98
N ASN A 92 -11.98 16.82 -39.83
CA ASN A 92 -11.86 18.23 -39.48
C ASN A 92 -12.80 18.61 -38.32
N TRP A 93 -14.03 18.09 -38.31
CA TRP A 93 -14.97 18.27 -37.21
C TRP A 93 -14.44 17.68 -35.89
N LEU A 94 -13.88 16.47 -35.95
CA LEU A 94 -13.31 15.79 -34.78
C LEU A 94 -12.08 16.53 -34.22
N VAL A 95 -11.25 17.11 -35.10
CA VAL A 95 -10.12 17.97 -34.70
C VAL A 95 -10.60 19.28 -34.04
N LEU A 96 -11.72 19.85 -34.50
CA LEU A 96 -12.35 21.03 -33.90
C LEU A 96 -12.92 20.73 -32.51
N GLU A 97 -13.57 19.58 -32.34
CA GLU A 97 -14.07 19.09 -31.06
C GLU A 97 -12.93 18.87 -30.05
N MET A 98 -11.89 18.14 -30.44
CA MET A 98 -10.70 17.93 -29.59
C MET A 98 -10.01 19.26 -29.19
N LYS A 99 -10.00 20.26 -30.07
CA LYS A 99 -9.46 21.59 -29.74
C LYS A 99 -10.31 22.31 -28.71
N ASN A 100 -11.64 22.21 -28.78
CA ASN A 100 -12.53 22.79 -27.79
C ASN A 100 -12.38 22.11 -26.43
N ASP A 101 -12.30 20.77 -26.39
CA ASP A 101 -12.08 20.01 -25.15
C ASP A 101 -10.76 20.38 -24.47
N LEU A 102 -9.69 20.58 -25.25
CA LEU A 102 -8.39 21.05 -24.74
C LEU A 102 -8.47 22.47 -24.17
N VAL A 103 -9.26 23.35 -24.79
CA VAL A 103 -9.48 24.71 -24.29
C VAL A 103 -10.28 24.68 -22.99
N GLU A 104 -11.37 23.92 -22.93
CA GLU A 104 -12.16 23.74 -21.70
C GLU A 104 -11.34 23.12 -20.57
N GLY A 105 -10.56 22.08 -20.88
CA GLY A 105 -9.62 21.45 -19.94
C GLY A 105 -8.60 22.46 -19.39
N ARG A 106 -8.07 23.34 -20.24
CA ARG A 106 -7.14 24.41 -19.82
C ARG A 106 -7.80 25.44 -18.91
N TYR A 107 -9.05 25.83 -19.17
CA TYR A 107 -9.81 26.73 -18.30
C TYR A 107 -10.11 26.09 -16.95
N SER A 108 -10.54 24.83 -16.93
CA SER A 108 -10.80 24.05 -15.71
C SER A 108 -9.52 23.91 -14.87
N PHE A 109 -8.41 23.54 -15.49
CA PHE A 109 -7.11 23.43 -14.82
C PHE A 109 -6.67 24.76 -14.21
N ARG A 110 -6.80 25.87 -14.95
CA ARG A 110 -6.45 27.21 -14.46
C ARG A 110 -7.32 27.62 -13.25
N SER A 111 -8.63 27.37 -13.32
CA SER A 111 -9.53 27.67 -12.20
C SER A 111 -9.20 26.85 -10.95
N ASN A 112 -8.91 25.56 -11.12
CA ASN A 112 -8.53 24.70 -10.00
C ASN A 112 -7.16 25.10 -9.42
N PHE A 113 -6.20 25.46 -10.26
CA PHE A 113 -4.89 25.95 -9.85
C PHE A 113 -5.01 27.27 -9.06
N GLU A 114 -5.85 28.21 -9.49
CA GLU A 114 -6.12 29.46 -8.77
C GLU A 114 -6.75 29.20 -7.39
N LYS A 115 -7.70 28.27 -7.27
CA LYS A 115 -8.30 27.86 -5.98
C LYS A 115 -7.27 27.23 -5.04
N ILE A 116 -6.42 26.35 -5.55
CA ILE A 116 -5.36 25.71 -4.77
C ILE A 116 -4.36 26.77 -4.26
N ASN A 117 -3.92 27.69 -5.12
CA ASN A 117 -3.00 28.76 -4.74
C ASN A 117 -3.59 29.67 -3.65
N GLN A 118 -4.86 30.06 -3.76
CA GLN A 118 -5.52 30.84 -2.72
C GLN A 118 -5.54 30.09 -1.38
N GLN A 119 -5.84 28.80 -1.39
CA GLN A 119 -5.84 27.98 -0.17
C GLN A 119 -4.43 27.87 0.45
N VAL A 120 -3.39 27.75 -0.38
CA VAL A 120 -1.99 27.74 0.06
C VAL A 120 -1.60 29.07 0.69
N GLU A 121 -1.97 30.21 0.09
CA GLU A 121 -1.71 31.54 0.66
C GLU A 121 -2.36 31.73 2.03
N ILE A 122 -3.63 31.33 2.17
CA ILE A 122 -4.36 31.37 3.45
C ILE A 122 -3.63 30.53 4.51
N ASN A 123 -3.15 29.34 4.14
CA ASN A 123 -2.41 28.48 5.05
C ASN A 123 -1.07 29.09 5.46
N ILE A 124 -0.32 29.66 4.52
CA ILE A 124 0.95 30.35 4.81
C ILE A 124 0.73 31.51 5.79
N GLN A 125 -0.30 32.34 5.59
CA GLN A 125 -0.64 33.42 6.51
C GLN A 125 -0.97 32.90 7.91
N LYS A 126 -1.76 31.82 8.00
CA LYS A 126 -2.09 31.16 9.28
C LYS A 126 -0.84 30.67 10.00
N TYR A 127 0.06 29.97 9.30
CA TYR A 127 1.31 29.48 9.89
C TYR A 127 2.24 30.62 10.30
N THR A 128 2.33 31.68 9.51
CA THR A 128 3.14 32.87 9.84
C THR A 128 2.65 33.54 11.12
N LYS A 129 1.33 33.69 11.29
CA LYS A 129 0.73 34.21 12.52
C LYS A 129 1.02 33.31 13.73
N ASN A 130 0.92 31.99 13.56
CA ASN A 130 1.26 31.04 14.62
C ASN A 130 2.74 31.13 15.02
N LEU A 131 3.64 31.27 14.04
CA LEU A 131 5.07 31.46 14.30
C LEU A 131 5.35 32.78 15.04
N GLN A 132 4.68 33.88 14.69
CA GLN A 132 4.79 35.13 15.44
C GLN A 132 4.34 34.99 16.90
N ILE A 133 3.23 34.29 17.15
CA ILE A 133 2.77 33.99 18.52
C ILE A 133 3.83 33.16 19.26
N LEU A 134 4.41 32.16 18.60
CA LEU A 134 5.47 31.32 19.18
C LEU A 134 6.71 32.15 19.53
N ILE A 135 7.13 33.06 18.64
CA ILE A 135 8.27 33.96 18.88
C ILE A 135 8.01 34.84 20.10
N VAL A 136 6.83 35.46 20.20
CA VAL A 136 6.44 36.26 21.38
C VAL A 136 6.45 35.41 22.66
N ASN A 137 5.96 34.17 22.59
CA ASN A 137 6.00 33.24 23.72
C ASN A 137 7.45 32.91 24.12
N ILE A 138 8.35 32.66 23.16
CA ILE A 138 9.77 32.39 23.41
C ILE A 138 10.47 33.62 23.99
N GLU A 139 10.19 34.83 23.48
CA GLU A 139 10.72 36.07 24.05
C GLU A 139 10.21 36.34 25.47
N SER A 140 9.00 35.89 25.78
CA SER A 140 8.44 35.95 27.13
C SER A 140 9.17 35.03 28.13
N LEU A 141 9.87 34.01 27.62
CA LEU A 141 10.73 33.10 28.38
C LEU A 141 12.18 33.62 28.51
N ASN A 142 12.47 34.84 28.07
CA ASN A 142 13.80 35.45 28.26
C ASN A 142 14.17 35.49 29.76
N PRO A 143 15.33 34.94 30.17
CA PRO A 143 15.71 34.81 31.58
C PRO A 143 15.61 36.10 32.40
N LYS A 144 15.95 37.27 31.83
CA LYS A 144 15.83 38.56 32.51
C LYS A 144 14.37 38.97 32.77
N LYS A 145 13.49 38.76 31.80
CA LYS A 145 12.05 39.07 31.92
C LYS A 145 11.35 38.08 32.86
N VAL A 146 11.79 36.83 32.87
CA VAL A 146 11.29 35.77 33.76
C VAL A 146 11.64 36.09 35.22
N LEU A 147 12.90 36.47 35.50
CA LEU A 147 13.33 36.87 36.84
C LEU A 147 12.56 38.10 37.36
N GLN A 148 12.32 39.11 36.53
CA GLN A 148 11.53 40.32 36.89
C GLN A 148 10.05 40.04 37.19
N ARG A 149 9.51 38.89 36.76
CA ARG A 149 8.13 38.47 37.02
C ARG A 149 7.97 37.66 38.32
N GLY A 150 9.03 37.56 39.12
CA GLY A 150 9.02 36.86 40.41
C GLY A 150 9.36 35.37 40.34
N TYR A 151 9.88 34.89 39.20
CA TYR A 151 10.37 33.51 39.08
C TYR A 151 11.86 33.46 39.47
N GLY A 152 12.26 32.48 40.28
CA GLY A 152 13.66 32.25 40.64
C GLY A 152 14.30 31.14 39.79
N ILE A 153 15.62 31.19 39.60
CA ILE A 153 16.37 30.15 38.89
C ILE A 153 17.14 29.31 39.91
N VAL A 154 17.00 27.98 39.83
CA VAL A 154 17.66 27.05 40.75
C VAL A 154 19.04 26.63 40.23
N ARG A 155 20.05 26.73 41.09
CA ARG A 155 21.44 26.33 40.88
C ARG A 155 21.86 25.26 41.88
N GLN A 156 22.81 24.43 41.48
CA GLN A 156 23.52 23.52 42.38
C GLN A 156 24.99 23.57 42.02
N LYS A 157 25.85 23.93 42.98
CA LYS A 157 27.31 24.03 42.81
C LYS A 157 27.69 24.78 41.51
N SER A 158 27.09 25.95 41.32
CA SER A 158 27.34 26.85 40.18
C SER A 158 26.88 26.34 38.79
N ARG A 159 26.01 25.30 38.73
CA ARG A 159 25.35 24.86 37.48
C ARG A 159 23.84 25.09 37.54
N TRP A 160 23.29 25.60 36.43
CA TRP A 160 21.85 25.78 36.27
C TRP A 160 21.12 24.45 36.14
N ILE A 161 20.03 24.29 36.87
CA ILE A 161 19.23 23.08 36.79
C ILE A 161 18.02 23.35 35.92
N SER A 162 18.03 22.74 34.73
CA SER A 162 16.98 22.91 33.74
C SER A 162 15.72 22.09 34.02
N ARG A 163 15.81 21.05 34.87
CA ARG A 163 14.71 20.13 35.19
C ARG A 163 14.85 19.57 36.61
N ALA A 164 13.75 19.57 37.37
CA ALA A 164 13.72 19.09 38.77
C ALA A 164 14.20 17.63 38.95
N LYS A 165 14.08 16.78 37.92
CA LYS A 165 14.57 15.38 37.93
C LYS A 165 16.10 15.23 38.02
N ASN A 166 16.85 16.28 37.73
CA ASN A 166 18.32 16.27 37.79
C ASN A 166 18.85 16.53 39.20
N LEU A 167 17.95 16.69 40.18
CA LEU A 167 18.25 16.86 41.59
C LEU A 167 18.06 15.54 42.32
N SER A 168 19.08 15.13 43.05
CA SER A 168 19.02 14.01 43.99
C SER A 168 18.34 14.41 45.29
N LYS A 169 17.74 13.43 45.97
CA LYS A 169 17.12 13.63 47.28
C LYS A 169 18.20 14.07 48.28
N GLN A 170 17.92 15.14 49.06
CA GLN A 170 18.83 15.82 50.00
C GLN A 170 19.82 16.84 49.39
N ASP A 171 19.74 17.10 48.10
CA ASP A 171 20.61 18.11 47.48
C ASP A 171 20.33 19.50 48.05
N ALA A 172 21.42 20.19 48.44
CA ALA A 172 21.40 21.62 48.73
C ALA A 172 21.42 22.39 47.40
N VAL A 173 20.45 23.27 47.23
CA VAL A 173 20.28 24.07 46.01
C VAL A 173 20.16 25.56 46.34
N GLU A 174 20.69 26.40 45.45
CA GLU A 174 20.64 27.86 45.53
C GLU A 174 19.54 28.37 44.59
N LEU A 175 18.56 29.10 45.08
CA LEU A 175 17.53 29.77 44.28
C LEU A 175 17.94 31.23 44.09
N GLU A 176 18.26 31.63 42.86
CA GLU A 176 18.53 33.02 42.50
C GLU A 176 17.23 33.71 42.07
N MET A 177 16.81 34.71 42.83
CA MET A 177 15.68 35.58 42.54
C MET A 177 16.20 36.96 42.09
N TYR A 178 15.29 37.84 41.65
CA TYR A 178 15.66 39.17 41.18
C TYR A 178 16.42 40.01 42.25
N ASP A 179 16.19 39.73 43.53
CA ASP A 179 16.68 40.47 44.69
C ASP A 179 17.78 39.76 45.50
N GLY A 180 18.14 38.50 45.19
CA GLY A 180 19.20 37.77 45.90
C GLY A 180 19.15 36.25 45.75
N ILE A 181 20.06 35.55 46.42
CA ILE A 181 20.20 34.08 46.38
C ILE A 181 19.78 33.46 47.73
N ILE A 182 18.98 32.38 47.72
CA ILE A 182 18.50 31.64 48.90
C ILE A 182 18.85 30.15 48.81
N ASP A 183 19.34 29.56 49.90
CA ASP A 183 19.62 28.11 49.98
C ASP A 183 18.41 27.28 50.42
N LEU A 184 18.12 26.17 49.73
CA LEU A 184 16.95 25.31 49.93
C LEU A 184 17.30 23.81 49.94
N GLN A 185 16.44 22.98 50.56
CA GLN A 185 16.49 21.51 50.57
C GLN A 185 15.19 20.89 50.04
N ILE A 186 15.30 19.85 49.20
CA ILE A 186 14.17 19.26 48.47
C ILE A 186 13.54 18.06 49.20
N LYS A 187 12.22 18.06 49.37
CA LYS A 187 11.37 16.93 49.84
C LYS A 187 10.28 16.59 48.80
N ASN A 188 9.84 15.33 48.76
CA ASN A 188 9.42 14.61 47.54
C ASN A 188 7.89 14.50 47.31
N ASN A 189 7.48 14.36 46.03
CA ASN A 189 6.28 13.62 45.55
C ASN A 189 6.38 13.29 44.02
N MET A 190 6.33 12.01 43.62
CA MET A 190 6.13 11.51 42.22
C MET A 190 5.17 10.32 42.21
N SER A 191 4.40 10.14 41.11
CA SER A 191 3.30 9.17 40.92
C SER A 191 3.76 7.73 40.59
N VAL A 192 3.03 6.74 41.09
CA VAL A 192 3.26 5.28 41.00
C VAL A 192 2.94 4.68 39.64
N LEU A 193 2.10 5.34 38.84
CA LEU A 193 1.39 4.74 37.71
C LEU A 193 2.23 4.56 36.43
N GLU A 194 3.49 5.00 36.42
CA GLU A 194 4.39 4.91 35.26
C GLU A 194 5.57 3.95 35.47
N LYS A 195 5.64 3.29 36.63
CA LYS A 195 6.69 2.32 36.95
C LYS A 195 6.34 0.92 36.46
N GLU A 196 7.35 0.13 36.11
CA GLU A 196 7.23 -1.32 35.98
C GLU A 196 6.71 -1.90 37.31
N LEU A 197 5.73 -2.82 37.23
CA LEU A 197 5.04 -3.35 38.42
C LEU A 197 5.99 -3.94 39.46
N GLU A 198 7.03 -4.62 39.00
CA GLU A 198 8.06 -5.25 39.86
C GLU A 198 8.90 -4.23 40.63
N MET A 199 8.94 -2.98 40.17
CA MET A 199 9.65 -1.88 40.82
C MET A 199 8.74 -1.04 41.72
N VAL A 200 7.45 -1.39 41.85
CA VAL A 200 6.52 -0.67 42.72
C VAL A 200 6.80 -1.02 44.17
N THR A 201 7.11 -0.01 44.96
CA THR A 201 7.46 -0.15 46.37
C THR A 201 6.29 0.21 47.30
N LYS A 202 6.45 -0.04 48.60
CA LYS A 202 5.46 0.38 49.60
C LYS A 202 5.31 1.89 49.64
N GLU A 203 6.41 2.62 49.55
CA GLU A 203 6.48 4.08 49.57
C GLU A 203 5.72 4.69 48.39
N ASP A 204 5.74 3.99 47.25
CA ASP A 204 4.96 4.37 46.08
C ASP A 204 3.46 4.30 46.42
N ILE A 205 2.95 3.20 46.96
CA ILE A 205 1.53 3.10 47.32
C ILE A 205 1.15 4.15 48.39
N GLU A 206 2.04 4.44 49.34
CA GLU A 206 1.85 5.52 50.32
C GLU A 206 1.76 6.90 49.67
N SER A 207 2.44 7.12 48.55
CA SER A 207 2.32 8.34 47.74
C SER A 207 0.95 8.48 47.08
N LEU A 208 0.29 7.38 46.70
CA LEU A 208 -1.08 7.41 46.16
C LEU A 208 -2.09 7.87 47.22
N VAL A 209 -1.92 7.39 48.46
CA VAL A 209 -2.79 7.75 49.59
C VAL A 209 -2.54 9.18 50.04
N SER A 210 -1.28 9.57 50.25
CA SER A 210 -0.90 10.92 50.68
C SER A 210 -1.17 11.98 49.60
N GLY A 211 -1.01 11.63 48.34
CA GLY A 211 -1.36 12.46 47.18
C GLY A 211 -2.85 12.49 46.87
N GLN A 212 -3.69 11.73 47.59
CA GLN A 212 -5.13 11.62 47.37
C GLN A 212 -5.50 11.37 45.90
N VAL A 213 -4.79 10.44 45.25
CA VAL A 213 -4.99 10.14 43.83
C VAL A 213 -6.36 9.49 43.65
N ARG A 214 -7.30 10.26 43.14
CA ARG A 214 -8.69 9.83 42.92
C ARG A 214 -8.76 8.72 41.88
N GLU A 215 -9.62 7.75 42.14
CA GLU A 215 -10.05 6.74 41.17
C GLU A 215 -10.51 7.40 39.88
N ASN A 216 -10.15 6.77 38.78
CA ASN A 216 -10.44 7.29 37.46
C ASN A 216 -10.57 6.12 36.48
N ARG A 217 -10.45 6.42 35.19
CA ARG A 217 -10.56 5.41 34.12
C ARG A 217 -9.45 4.36 34.15
N THR A 218 -8.32 4.64 34.80
CA THR A 218 -7.11 3.82 34.79
C THR A 218 -6.69 3.32 36.18
N VAL A 219 -7.38 3.68 37.26
CA VAL A 219 -7.07 3.22 38.63
C VAL A 219 -8.36 2.95 39.42
N ASP A 220 -8.40 1.82 40.13
CA ASP A 220 -9.51 1.40 41.00
C ASP A 220 -8.94 0.77 42.29
N TYR A 221 -9.41 1.23 43.46
CA TYR A 221 -8.94 0.74 44.75
C TYR A 221 -9.97 -0.19 45.39
N LYS A 222 -9.50 -1.37 45.80
CA LYS A 222 -10.34 -2.37 46.47
C LYS A 222 -9.76 -2.70 47.84
N ARG A 223 -10.63 -2.83 48.84
CA ARG A 223 -10.20 -3.18 50.20
C ARG A 223 -9.72 -4.63 50.33
N ALA A 224 -10.33 -5.56 49.62
CA ALA A 224 -10.10 -7.00 49.77
C ALA A 224 -10.00 -7.70 48.41
N LEU A 225 -9.21 -8.77 48.35
CA LEU A 225 -9.16 -9.68 47.20
C LEU A 225 -10.53 -10.36 46.97
N PRO A 226 -10.83 -10.79 45.72
CA PRO A 226 -12.04 -11.56 45.46
C PRO A 226 -12.08 -12.83 46.32
N GLY A 227 -13.20 -13.05 46.99
CA GLY A 227 -13.49 -14.28 47.74
C GLY A 227 -13.73 -15.47 46.80
N ASP A 228 -13.96 -16.65 47.39
CA ASP A 228 -14.25 -17.87 46.63
C ASP A 228 -15.71 -17.97 46.17
N ASP A 229 -16.56 -17.05 46.63
CA ASP A 229 -17.96 -16.97 46.22
C ASP A 229 -18.12 -16.44 44.79
N ASP A 230 -19.19 -16.90 44.13
CA ASP A 230 -19.44 -16.59 42.72
C ASP A 230 -19.64 -15.10 42.46
N LYS A 231 -20.15 -14.34 43.43
CA LYS A 231 -20.39 -12.91 43.27
C LYS A 231 -19.06 -12.16 43.22
N SER A 232 -18.16 -12.44 44.16
CA SER A 232 -16.80 -11.86 44.20
C SER A 232 -15.99 -12.18 42.95
N LYS A 233 -16.06 -13.43 42.46
CA LYS A 233 -15.39 -13.83 41.22
C LYS A 233 -15.91 -13.06 40.01
N ARG A 234 -17.24 -12.96 39.84
CA ARG A 234 -17.84 -12.20 38.75
C ARG A 234 -17.48 -10.71 38.80
N GLU A 235 -17.46 -10.14 39.99
CA GLU A 235 -17.12 -8.72 40.16
C GLU A 235 -15.67 -8.42 39.73
N PHE A 236 -14.72 -9.27 40.14
CA PHE A 236 -13.33 -9.21 39.72
C PHE A 236 -13.17 -9.36 38.21
N LEU A 237 -13.80 -10.37 37.60
CA LEU A 237 -13.74 -10.59 36.16
C LEU A 237 -14.32 -9.41 35.38
N ALA A 238 -15.42 -8.84 35.87
CA ALA A 238 -16.03 -7.65 35.28
C ALA A 238 -15.12 -6.41 35.41
N ASP A 239 -14.40 -6.26 36.54
CA ASP A 239 -13.41 -5.19 36.69
C ASP A 239 -12.27 -5.34 35.67
N VAL A 240 -11.67 -6.54 35.59
CA VAL A 240 -10.58 -6.84 34.64
C VAL A 240 -11.04 -6.65 33.20
N SER A 241 -12.16 -7.23 32.79
CA SER A 241 -12.68 -7.08 31.42
C SER A 241 -13.01 -5.63 31.09
N SER A 242 -13.52 -4.86 32.06
CA SER A 242 -13.87 -3.45 31.85
C SER A 242 -12.65 -2.56 31.58
N PHE A 243 -11.50 -2.85 32.20
CA PHE A 243 -10.25 -2.15 31.90
C PHE A 243 -9.72 -2.51 30.51
N ALA A 244 -9.70 -3.80 30.18
CA ALA A 244 -9.24 -4.28 28.88
C ALA A 244 -10.09 -3.73 27.72
N ASN A 245 -11.41 -3.64 27.91
CA ASN A 245 -12.35 -3.09 26.92
C ASN A 245 -12.34 -1.55 26.84
N ALA A 246 -11.61 -0.88 27.73
CA ALA A 246 -11.47 0.57 27.78
C ALA A 246 -10.03 0.98 27.43
N THR A 247 -9.33 1.65 28.35
CA THR A 247 -7.99 2.22 28.12
C THR A 247 -6.89 1.50 28.90
N GLY A 248 -7.20 0.34 29.50
CA GLY A 248 -6.32 -0.31 30.48
C GLY A 248 -6.27 0.44 31.83
N GLY A 249 -5.53 -0.12 32.79
CA GLY A 249 -5.37 0.46 34.12
C GLY A 249 -4.89 -0.51 35.19
N ASP A 250 -4.91 -0.03 36.43
CA ASP A 250 -4.43 -0.72 37.63
C ASP A 250 -5.57 -0.93 38.64
N LEU A 251 -5.76 -2.19 39.05
CA LEU A 251 -6.60 -2.60 40.17
C LEU A 251 -5.73 -2.80 41.40
N VAL A 252 -5.92 -1.98 42.43
CA VAL A 252 -5.08 -1.97 43.64
C VAL A 252 -5.86 -2.51 44.83
N PHE A 253 -5.56 -3.74 45.24
CA PHE A 253 -6.18 -4.41 46.37
C PHE A 253 -5.43 -4.20 47.69
N GLY A 254 -6.17 -4.04 48.79
CA GLY A 254 -5.63 -3.78 50.12
C GLY A 254 -5.62 -2.30 50.51
N VAL A 255 -6.27 -1.44 49.71
CA VAL A 255 -6.43 -0.01 49.97
C VAL A 255 -7.91 0.30 50.20
N GLU A 256 -8.21 0.99 51.29
CA GLU A 256 -9.56 1.43 51.63
C GLU A 256 -9.85 2.76 50.95
N GLU A 257 -10.94 2.84 50.20
CA GLU A 257 -11.39 4.06 49.53
C GLU A 257 -12.65 4.64 50.20
N LYS A 258 -12.83 5.96 50.08
CA LYS A 258 -14.09 6.63 50.38
C LYS A 258 -14.42 7.66 49.30
N GLY A 259 -15.43 7.38 48.49
CA GLY A 259 -15.86 8.28 47.41
C GLY A 259 -14.85 8.38 46.27
N GLY A 260 -14.12 7.28 46.03
CA GLY A 260 -13.07 7.17 45.01
C GLY A 260 -11.74 7.78 45.44
N LEU A 261 -11.56 8.14 46.72
CA LEU A 261 -10.27 8.61 47.25
C LEU A 261 -9.66 7.54 48.15
N PRO A 262 -8.39 7.16 47.94
CA PRO A 262 -7.71 6.21 48.81
C PRO A 262 -7.45 6.87 50.17
N THR A 263 -7.87 6.21 51.25
CA THR A 263 -7.81 6.75 52.62
C THR A 263 -6.80 6.02 53.49
N LYS A 264 -6.67 4.70 53.34
CA LYS A 264 -5.79 3.90 54.21
C LYS A 264 -5.30 2.63 53.53
N ILE A 265 -4.02 2.34 53.66
CA ILE A 265 -3.43 1.06 53.28
C ILE A 265 -3.64 0.07 54.43
N ARG A 266 -4.49 -0.93 54.22
CA ARG A 266 -4.69 -2.02 55.21
C ARG A 266 -3.92 -3.27 54.85
N GLY A 267 -3.68 -3.46 53.54
CA GLY A 267 -3.22 -4.70 52.95
C GLY A 267 -4.20 -5.85 53.14
N VAL A 268 -3.99 -6.88 52.33
CA VAL A 268 -4.69 -8.15 52.42
C VAL A 268 -3.75 -9.14 53.09
N ARG A 269 -4.26 -9.89 54.07
CA ARG A 269 -3.49 -10.93 54.73
C ARG A 269 -3.40 -12.13 53.79
N ILE A 270 -2.20 -12.47 53.34
CA ILE A 270 -1.97 -13.53 52.36
C ILE A 270 -0.95 -14.50 52.95
N ARG A 271 -1.32 -15.79 53.06
CA ARG A 271 -0.43 -16.84 53.57
C ARG A 271 0.61 -17.27 52.53
N ASN A 272 0.17 -17.41 51.28
CA ASN A 272 1.00 -17.76 50.14
C ASN A 272 0.70 -16.78 48.99
N LEU A 273 1.68 -15.92 48.68
CA LEU A 273 1.54 -14.88 47.67
C LEU A 273 1.44 -15.48 46.27
N GLU A 274 2.31 -16.43 45.94
CA GLU A 274 2.36 -17.06 44.62
C GLU A 274 1.07 -17.80 44.30
N GLU A 275 0.55 -18.58 45.25
CA GLU A 275 -0.74 -19.28 45.09
C GLU A 275 -1.90 -18.29 44.87
N SER A 276 -1.87 -17.14 45.54
CA SER A 276 -2.91 -16.11 45.39
C SER A 276 -2.84 -15.43 44.03
N ILE A 277 -1.64 -15.17 43.52
CA ILE A 277 -1.41 -14.60 42.19
C ILE A 277 -1.87 -15.59 41.11
N LEU A 278 -1.41 -16.84 41.17
CA LEU A 278 -1.80 -17.90 40.24
C LEU A 278 -3.32 -18.10 40.21
N ARG A 279 -3.99 -18.04 41.38
CA ARG A 279 -5.45 -18.11 41.46
C ARG A 279 -6.13 -16.98 40.66
N LEU A 280 -5.63 -15.75 40.78
CA LEU A 280 -6.18 -14.60 40.05
C LEU A 280 -5.93 -14.71 38.54
N GLU A 281 -4.73 -15.15 38.14
CA GLU A 281 -4.38 -15.38 36.74
C GLU A 281 -5.29 -16.44 36.11
N HIS A 282 -5.43 -17.62 36.73
CA HIS A 282 -6.32 -18.67 36.24
C HIS A 282 -7.77 -18.19 36.13
N MET A 283 -8.28 -17.43 37.12
CA MET A 283 -9.62 -16.85 37.03
C MET A 283 -9.78 -15.97 35.78
N THR A 284 -8.81 -15.12 35.47
CA THR A 284 -8.86 -14.28 34.26
C THR A 284 -8.74 -15.07 32.95
N MET A 285 -7.96 -16.15 32.94
CA MET A 285 -7.74 -16.97 31.73
C MET A 285 -8.92 -17.87 31.38
N ASP A 286 -9.62 -18.39 32.39
CA ASP A 286 -10.69 -19.39 32.20
C ASP A 286 -12.07 -18.78 31.96
N ALA A 287 -12.29 -17.56 32.45
CA ALA A 287 -13.62 -16.98 32.57
C ALA A 287 -13.81 -15.65 31.80
N ILE A 288 -12.87 -15.33 30.90
CA ILE A 288 -12.96 -14.18 29.99
C ILE A 288 -12.65 -14.65 28.56
N GLU A 289 -13.53 -14.30 27.62
CA GLU A 289 -13.43 -14.66 26.21
C GLU A 289 -13.69 -13.45 25.28
N PRO A 290 -12.84 -13.18 24.28
CA PRO A 290 -11.50 -13.74 24.07
C PRO A 290 -10.58 -13.52 25.28
N ARG A 291 -9.45 -14.24 25.37
CA ARG A 291 -8.50 -14.07 26.49
C ARG A 291 -7.84 -12.68 26.43
N ILE A 292 -7.59 -12.09 27.59
CA ILE A 292 -6.84 -10.83 27.70
C ILE A 292 -5.35 -11.17 27.80
N PHE A 293 -4.56 -10.71 26.84
CA PHE A 293 -3.11 -10.87 26.86
C PHE A 293 -2.45 -9.73 27.67
N GLY A 294 -1.35 -10.04 28.37
CA GLY A 294 -0.53 -9.03 29.06
C GLY A 294 -1.05 -8.57 30.44
N VAL A 295 -2.05 -9.26 31.02
CA VAL A 295 -2.43 -9.01 32.43
C VAL A 295 -1.28 -9.43 33.33
N THR A 296 -0.82 -8.52 34.18
CA THR A 296 0.30 -8.75 35.10
C THR A 296 -0.14 -8.47 36.54
N ILE A 297 0.28 -9.32 37.46
CA ILE A 297 -0.12 -9.24 38.88
C ILE A 297 1.13 -9.20 39.74
N HIS A 298 1.20 -8.20 40.62
CA HIS A 298 2.33 -8.03 41.53
C HIS A 298 1.88 -7.79 42.97
N GLY A 299 2.59 -8.36 43.93
CA GLY A 299 2.31 -8.22 45.36
C GLY A 299 3.37 -7.40 46.07
N VAL A 300 2.97 -6.24 46.59
CA VAL A 300 3.86 -5.36 47.37
C VAL A 300 3.69 -5.66 48.85
N TRP A 301 4.77 -6.08 49.50
CA TRP A 301 4.77 -6.37 50.94
C TRP A 301 4.68 -5.09 51.77
N ILE A 302 3.75 -5.03 52.73
CA ILE A 302 3.56 -3.85 53.60
C ILE A 302 3.85 -4.10 55.08
N GLY A 303 4.17 -5.34 55.46
CA GLY A 303 4.49 -5.79 56.82
C GLY A 303 3.41 -6.70 57.46
N SER A 304 3.81 -7.52 58.44
CA SER A 304 2.91 -8.41 59.23
C SER A 304 2.03 -9.34 58.37
N ASP A 305 2.63 -10.05 57.41
CA ASP A 305 1.96 -10.96 56.43
C ASP A 305 0.85 -10.29 55.60
N ARG A 306 0.94 -8.99 55.39
CA ARG A 306 0.00 -8.22 54.57
C ARG A 306 0.68 -7.70 53.32
N TYR A 307 -0.07 -7.76 52.23
CA TYR A 307 0.36 -7.34 50.90
C TYR A 307 -0.69 -6.42 50.28
N VAL A 308 -0.24 -5.51 49.44
CA VAL A 308 -1.08 -4.83 48.46
C VAL A 308 -0.90 -5.56 47.13
N ILE A 309 -1.98 -6.01 46.52
CA ILE A 309 -1.93 -6.70 45.22
C ILE A 309 -2.32 -5.71 44.14
N ILE A 310 -1.48 -5.56 43.11
CA ILE A 310 -1.73 -4.72 41.96
C ILE A 310 -1.94 -5.62 40.76
N VAL A 311 -3.10 -5.52 40.12
CA VAL A 311 -3.42 -6.20 38.86
C VAL A 311 -3.42 -5.12 37.78
N ARG A 312 -2.41 -5.15 36.91
CA ARG A 312 -2.32 -4.25 35.75
C ARG A 312 -2.93 -4.93 34.54
N VAL A 313 -3.93 -4.27 33.97
CA VAL A 313 -4.67 -4.74 32.81
C VAL A 313 -4.34 -3.80 31.65
N PRO A 314 -3.70 -4.27 30.57
CA PRO A 314 -3.46 -3.43 29.41
C PRO A 314 -4.77 -3.12 28.68
N GLN A 315 -4.77 -2.07 27.87
CA GLN A 315 -5.81 -1.89 26.86
C GLN A 315 -5.75 -3.10 25.90
N SER A 316 -6.89 -3.74 25.65
CA SER A 316 -6.90 -4.87 24.73
C SER A 316 -7.41 -4.52 23.34
N TRP A 317 -6.64 -4.97 22.37
CA TRP A 317 -6.91 -4.85 20.94
C TRP A 317 -7.81 -5.97 20.40
N SER A 318 -8.10 -6.99 21.21
CA SER A 318 -9.12 -8.03 20.95
C SER A 318 -10.45 -7.75 21.67
N SER A 319 -10.63 -6.53 22.16
CA SER A 319 -11.90 -6.03 22.68
C SER A 319 -13.02 -6.20 21.63
N PRO A 320 -14.25 -6.54 22.03
CA PRO A 320 -14.70 -6.64 23.42
C PRO A 320 -14.49 -8.04 24.04
N HIS A 321 -13.99 -8.05 25.27
CA HIS A 321 -13.88 -9.20 26.16
C HIS A 321 -15.17 -9.41 26.94
N MET A 322 -15.70 -10.62 26.84
CA MET A 322 -16.88 -11.10 27.56
C MET A 322 -16.45 -11.83 28.82
N VAL A 323 -17.09 -11.54 29.95
CA VAL A 323 -17.05 -12.45 31.10
C VAL A 323 -17.93 -13.66 30.77
N THR A 324 -17.43 -14.88 30.94
CA THR A 324 -18.15 -16.13 30.60
C THR A 324 -18.49 -17.00 31.82
N TYR A 325 -18.02 -16.61 33.01
CA TYR A 325 -18.16 -17.37 34.26
C TYR A 325 -19.59 -17.86 34.52
N GLN A 326 -19.78 -19.17 34.70
CA GLN A 326 -21.07 -19.81 34.99
C GLN A 326 -22.21 -19.44 34.01
N GLY A 327 -21.91 -19.32 32.72
CA GLY A 327 -22.92 -19.01 31.69
C GLY A 327 -23.38 -17.55 31.69
N HIS A 328 -22.70 -16.69 32.45
CA HIS A 328 -23.00 -15.28 32.53
C HIS A 328 -22.27 -14.48 31.44
N GLY A 329 -22.75 -14.53 30.20
CA GLY A 329 -22.19 -13.77 29.08
C GLY A 329 -22.52 -12.27 29.17
N ARG A 330 -21.60 -11.46 29.73
CA ARG A 330 -21.75 -9.99 29.77
C ARG A 330 -20.45 -9.28 29.40
N PHE A 331 -20.60 -8.21 28.64
CA PHE A 331 -19.52 -7.29 28.28
C PHE A 331 -19.56 -6.07 29.21
N TYR A 332 -18.39 -5.63 29.67
CA TYR A 332 -18.24 -4.46 30.54
C TYR A 332 -17.23 -3.49 29.95
N SER A 333 -17.41 -2.19 30.18
CA SER A 333 -16.45 -1.14 29.85
C SER A 333 -16.36 -0.11 30.98
N ARG A 334 -15.45 0.85 30.87
CA ARG A 334 -15.25 1.93 31.86
C ARG A 334 -15.42 3.30 31.22
N ASN A 335 -16.12 4.17 31.93
CA ASN A 335 -16.17 5.60 31.64
C ASN A 335 -15.65 6.40 32.84
N SER A 336 -15.76 7.74 32.79
CA SER A 336 -15.31 8.61 33.87
C SER A 336 -16.06 8.41 35.20
N ALA A 337 -17.21 7.73 35.17
CA ALA A 337 -18.02 7.38 36.34
C ALA A 337 -17.81 5.92 36.82
N GLY A 338 -16.96 5.15 36.14
CA GLY A 338 -16.58 3.79 36.52
C GLY A 338 -17.04 2.70 35.55
N LYS A 339 -17.07 1.47 36.07
CA LYS A 339 -17.47 0.26 35.35
C LYS A 339 -18.97 0.27 35.03
N HIS A 340 -19.33 -0.05 33.79
CA HIS A 340 -20.72 -0.23 33.35
C HIS A 340 -20.81 -1.41 32.36
N PRO A 341 -21.96 -2.11 32.30
CA PRO A 341 -22.22 -3.09 31.25
C PRO A 341 -22.41 -2.38 29.90
N LEU A 342 -21.85 -2.95 28.84
CA LEU A 342 -22.01 -2.42 27.48
C LEU A 342 -23.42 -2.72 26.95
N ASP A 343 -24.04 -1.73 26.30
CA ASP A 343 -25.31 -1.92 25.61
C ASP A 343 -25.15 -2.48 24.17
N VAL A 344 -26.26 -2.76 23.48
CA VAL A 344 -26.22 -3.34 22.12
C VAL A 344 -25.49 -2.45 21.11
N SER A 345 -25.61 -1.13 21.23
CA SER A 345 -24.95 -0.15 20.36
C SER A 345 -23.45 -0.08 20.65
N GLU A 346 -23.08 -0.08 21.91
CA GLU A 346 -21.69 -0.08 22.36
C GLU A 346 -20.99 -1.41 22.04
N ILE A 347 -21.67 -2.54 22.23
CA ILE A 347 -21.19 -3.87 21.80
C ILE A 347 -20.93 -3.88 20.29
N ARG A 348 -21.89 -3.40 19.48
CA ARG A 348 -21.72 -3.32 18.02
C ARG A 348 -20.55 -2.42 17.63
N SER A 349 -20.38 -1.31 18.31
CA SER A 349 -19.28 -0.37 18.08
C SER A 349 -17.93 -1.00 18.46
N ALA A 350 -17.87 -1.72 19.57
CA ALA A 350 -16.66 -2.42 20.03
C ALA A 350 -16.25 -3.54 19.05
N PHE A 351 -17.20 -4.36 18.57
CA PHE A 351 -16.89 -5.37 17.56
C PHE A 351 -16.48 -4.77 16.20
N SER A 352 -17.09 -3.66 15.80
CA SER A 352 -16.69 -2.95 14.56
C SER A 352 -15.24 -2.46 14.61
N PHE A 353 -14.75 -2.07 15.79
CA PHE A 353 -13.36 -1.66 15.98
C PHE A 353 -12.38 -2.83 15.74
N ALA A 354 -12.67 -4.02 16.25
CA ALA A 354 -11.85 -5.21 16.03
C ALA A 354 -11.84 -5.68 14.56
N GLN A 355 -12.99 -5.60 13.88
CA GLN A 355 -13.11 -5.98 12.47
C GLN A 355 -12.39 -4.99 11.54
N SER A 356 -12.29 -3.71 11.93
CA SER A 356 -11.57 -2.69 11.17
C SER A 356 -10.07 -2.94 11.04
N THR A 357 -9.44 -3.62 12.00
CA THR A 357 -7.98 -3.79 11.99
C THR A 357 -7.51 -4.73 10.89
N ILE A 358 -8.17 -5.86 10.67
CA ILE A 358 -7.79 -6.82 9.62
C ILE A 358 -8.02 -6.20 8.22
N ASP A 359 -9.14 -5.51 8.03
CA ASP A 359 -9.44 -4.85 6.75
C ASP A 359 -8.47 -3.69 6.49
N VAL A 360 -8.08 -2.92 7.52
CA VAL A 360 -7.04 -1.89 7.39
C VAL A 360 -5.69 -2.51 7.09
N VAL A 361 -5.32 -3.62 7.73
CA VAL A 361 -4.05 -4.32 7.47
C VAL A 361 -3.99 -4.84 6.03
N ARG A 362 -5.08 -5.42 5.53
CA ARG A 362 -5.19 -5.86 4.12
C ARG A 362 -5.13 -4.70 3.15
N THR A 363 -5.85 -3.61 3.44
CA THR A 363 -5.81 -2.39 2.62
C THR A 363 -4.42 -1.78 2.61
N PHE A 364 -3.75 -1.73 3.77
CA PHE A 364 -2.37 -1.29 3.90
C PHE A 364 -1.46 -2.12 3.00
N ARG A 365 -1.49 -3.46 3.14
CA ARG A 365 -0.69 -4.37 2.30
C ARG A 365 -0.93 -4.13 0.81
N GLN A 366 -2.19 -4.00 0.39
CA GLN A 366 -2.51 -3.78 -1.02
C GLN A 366 -1.98 -2.45 -1.55
N ASN A 367 -2.10 -1.38 -0.77
CA ASN A 367 -1.54 -0.07 -1.13
C ASN A 367 -0.02 -0.14 -1.25
N ARG A 368 0.65 -0.79 -0.29
CA ARG A 368 2.10 -0.98 -0.32
C ARG A 368 2.56 -1.79 -1.53
N ILE A 369 1.89 -2.88 -1.86
CA ILE A 369 2.20 -3.67 -3.07
C ILE A 369 2.06 -2.80 -4.32
N ASN A 370 1.03 -1.96 -4.41
CA ASN A 370 0.84 -1.06 -5.54
C ASN A 370 1.95 0.01 -5.63
N ASP A 371 2.35 0.60 -4.51
CA ASP A 371 3.44 1.58 -4.44
C ASP A 371 4.78 0.94 -4.85
N ILE A 372 5.04 -0.29 -4.41
CA ILE A 372 6.25 -1.06 -4.74
C ILE A 372 6.28 -1.47 -6.21
N ASN A 373 5.14 -1.83 -6.80
CA ASN A 373 5.03 -2.18 -8.22
C ASN A 373 5.15 -0.95 -9.13
N SER A 374 4.67 0.20 -8.68
CA SER A 374 4.76 1.45 -9.45
C SER A 374 6.12 2.15 -9.34
N ASN A 375 7.10 1.55 -8.63
CA ASN A 375 8.41 2.12 -8.30
C ASN A 375 8.34 3.55 -7.73
N GLN A 376 7.22 3.92 -7.08
CA GLN A 376 7.04 5.26 -6.51
C GLN A 376 7.92 5.50 -5.28
N LEU A 377 8.35 4.44 -4.61
CA LEU A 377 8.98 4.52 -3.29
C LEU A 377 10.50 4.67 -3.34
N SER A 378 11.17 4.27 -4.43
CA SER A 378 12.62 4.47 -4.57
C SER A 378 13.14 4.02 -5.94
N ASN A 379 14.13 4.74 -6.46
CA ASN A 379 15.03 4.27 -7.52
C ASN A 379 16.00 3.18 -7.01
N GLU A 380 15.74 2.59 -5.84
CA GLU A 380 16.69 1.80 -5.04
C GLU A 380 16.45 0.29 -5.14
N ILE A 381 15.37 -0.16 -5.77
CA ILE A 381 15.15 -1.57 -6.09
C ILE A 381 15.17 -1.74 -7.61
N GLY A 382 16.05 -2.62 -8.10
CA GLY A 382 16.08 -2.99 -9.51
C GLY A 382 14.77 -3.64 -10.00
N ASP A 383 14.54 -3.59 -11.31
CA ASP A 383 13.41 -4.32 -11.91
C ASP A 383 13.56 -5.83 -11.67
N GLY A 384 12.48 -6.49 -11.24
CA GLY A 384 12.49 -7.93 -11.00
C GLY A 384 11.55 -8.39 -9.89
N SER A 385 11.70 -9.66 -9.52
CA SER A 385 10.92 -10.30 -8.45
C SER A 385 11.26 -9.70 -7.10
N LYS A 386 10.26 -9.59 -6.21
CA LYS A 386 10.42 -8.97 -4.88
C LYS A 386 9.83 -9.86 -3.79
N LEU A 387 10.55 -10.04 -2.70
CA LEU A 387 10.07 -10.61 -1.45
C LEU A 387 9.76 -9.46 -0.50
N ILE A 388 8.55 -9.42 0.02
CA ILE A 388 8.07 -8.34 0.90
C ILE A 388 7.58 -8.95 2.20
N LEU A 389 8.15 -8.48 3.31
CA LEU A 389 7.73 -8.80 4.66
C LEU A 389 7.11 -7.57 5.31
N HIS A 390 5.86 -7.70 5.78
CA HIS A 390 5.21 -6.69 6.60
C HIS A 390 4.99 -7.25 8.00
N LEU A 391 5.53 -6.58 9.01
CA LEU A 391 5.20 -6.81 10.41
C LEU A 391 4.32 -5.65 10.89
N VAL A 392 3.04 -5.93 11.07
CA VAL A 392 2.02 -4.92 11.37
C VAL A 392 1.51 -5.10 12.80
N PRO A 393 1.69 -4.12 13.70
CA PRO A 393 1.08 -4.19 15.02
C PRO A 393 -0.43 -4.01 14.91
N PHE A 394 -1.17 -4.65 15.81
CA PHE A 394 -2.63 -4.45 15.89
C PHE A 394 -3.00 -3.00 16.25
N SER A 395 -2.07 -2.25 16.83
CA SER A 395 -2.22 -0.82 17.12
C SER A 395 -2.13 0.11 15.90
N ILE A 396 -2.04 -0.42 14.67
CA ILE A 396 -1.90 0.37 13.43
C ILE A 396 -2.96 1.49 13.28
N ASN A 397 -4.17 1.27 13.80
CA ASN A 397 -5.29 2.21 13.73
C ASN A 397 -5.34 3.21 14.90
N ASN A 398 -4.39 3.18 15.84
CA ASN A 398 -4.41 4.08 16.99
C ASN A 398 -3.63 5.38 16.70
N PRO A 399 -4.30 6.52 16.45
CA PRO A 399 -3.61 7.79 16.19
C PRO A 399 -2.88 8.34 17.42
N SER A 400 -3.17 7.83 18.63
CA SER A 400 -2.49 8.21 19.86
C SER A 400 -1.17 7.47 20.08
N ILE A 401 -0.92 6.38 19.35
CA ILE A 401 0.34 5.63 19.40
C ILE A 401 1.18 6.07 18.21
N SER A 402 2.22 6.86 18.49
CA SER A 402 3.27 7.15 17.52
C SER A 402 4.58 6.53 18.01
N THR A 403 5.21 5.76 17.13
CA THR A 403 6.50 5.15 17.38
C THR A 403 7.57 6.23 17.40
N ASN A 404 8.41 6.23 18.44
CA ASN A 404 9.49 7.21 18.58
C ASN A 404 10.64 6.88 17.62
N ILE A 405 10.46 7.22 16.34
CA ILE A 405 11.44 6.97 15.28
C ILE A 405 12.76 7.72 15.47
N SER A 406 12.81 8.77 16.31
CA SER A 406 14.06 9.48 16.60
C SER A 406 15.10 8.59 17.29
N LEU A 407 14.68 7.49 17.92
CA LEU A 407 15.61 6.49 18.46
C LEU A 407 16.47 5.83 17.37
N LEU A 408 15.98 5.81 16.13
CA LEU A 408 16.65 5.20 14.97
C LEU A 408 17.81 6.06 14.43
N GLU A 409 18.00 7.28 14.94
CA GLU A 409 19.26 8.02 14.72
C GLU A 409 20.45 7.29 15.36
N ASN A 410 20.21 6.45 16.36
CA ASN A 410 21.23 5.62 16.96
C ASN A 410 21.47 4.36 16.13
N ASP A 411 22.55 4.38 15.35
CA ASP A 411 22.98 3.28 14.48
C ASP A 411 23.08 1.91 15.17
N ARG A 412 23.21 1.85 16.51
CA ARG A 412 23.38 0.59 17.26
C ARG A 412 22.13 -0.29 17.34
N ILE A 413 20.94 0.30 17.24
CA ILE A 413 19.69 -0.46 17.35
C ILE A 413 19.15 -0.89 15.99
N VAL A 414 19.70 -0.34 14.90
CA VAL A 414 19.23 -0.58 13.54
C VAL A 414 19.88 -1.86 12.99
N PRO A 415 19.09 -2.85 12.53
CA PRO A 415 19.63 -4.10 12.01
C PRO A 415 20.13 -3.92 10.57
N LYS A 416 21.34 -3.37 10.41
CA LYS A 416 21.93 -3.02 9.10
C LYS A 416 22.28 -4.23 8.23
N ASP A 417 22.49 -5.39 8.85
CA ASP A 417 22.89 -6.62 8.17
C ASP A 417 21.73 -7.29 7.40
N LEU A 418 20.50 -6.76 7.53
CA LEU A 418 19.32 -7.31 6.86
C LEU A 418 19.24 -7.01 5.35
N LEU A 419 20.04 -6.07 4.84
CA LEU A 419 19.96 -5.59 3.45
C LEU A 419 21.12 -6.08 2.56
N GLY A 420 21.56 -7.34 2.74
CA GLY A 420 22.61 -7.95 1.92
C GLY A 420 24.00 -7.37 2.20
N ASN A 421 24.62 -6.70 1.22
CA ASN A 421 25.95 -6.09 1.34
C ASN A 421 26.01 -4.86 2.26
N GLY A 422 24.92 -4.56 2.98
CA GLY A 422 24.82 -3.50 3.97
C GLY A 422 23.98 -2.31 3.51
N VAL A 423 23.88 -1.32 4.39
CA VAL A 423 23.08 -0.09 4.19
C VAL A 423 23.87 0.93 3.38
N ILE A 424 23.28 1.41 2.30
CA ILE A 424 23.84 2.47 1.43
C ILE A 424 23.32 3.83 1.87
N HIS A 425 22.01 3.93 2.13
CA HIS A 425 21.38 5.17 2.57
C HIS A 425 20.47 4.93 3.76
N GLN A 426 20.50 5.87 4.70
CA GLN A 426 19.58 5.93 5.83
C GLN A 426 19.02 7.35 5.93
N ARG A 427 17.70 7.48 6.04
CA ARG A 427 17.04 8.79 6.10
C ARG A 427 15.67 8.73 6.75
N PHE A 428 15.26 9.86 7.32
CA PHE A 428 13.86 10.09 7.64
C PHE A 428 13.08 10.47 6.38
N ASN A 429 11.86 9.96 6.25
CA ASN A 429 10.90 10.37 5.23
C ASN A 429 9.54 10.71 5.86
N PHE A 430 8.57 11.06 5.00
CA PHE A 430 7.22 11.43 5.43
C PHE A 430 6.54 10.33 6.25
N ASP A 431 6.80 9.06 5.92
CA ASP A 431 6.15 7.90 6.53
C ASP A 431 6.86 7.39 7.79
N GLY A 432 8.19 7.47 7.83
CA GLY A 432 8.99 7.13 9.01
C GLY A 432 10.49 7.25 8.77
N PHE A 433 11.18 6.12 8.92
CA PHE A 433 12.61 5.97 8.73
C PHE A 433 12.89 4.89 7.68
N LEU A 434 13.69 5.23 6.68
CA LEU A 434 14.05 4.37 5.56
C LEU A 434 15.53 3.99 5.64
N LEU A 435 15.81 2.72 5.46
CA LEU A 435 17.13 2.16 5.24
C LEU A 435 17.12 1.47 3.88
N SER A 436 18.00 1.84 2.98
CA SER A 436 18.11 1.20 1.66
C SER A 436 19.51 0.65 1.45
N GLY A 437 19.56 -0.51 0.80
CA GLY A 437 20.76 -1.20 0.35
C GLY A 437 20.70 -1.49 -1.14
N ASP A 438 21.66 -2.26 -1.66
CA ASP A 438 21.77 -2.54 -3.10
C ASP A 438 20.62 -3.40 -3.63
N SER A 439 20.02 -4.21 -2.76
CA SER A 439 19.09 -5.28 -3.11
C SER A 439 17.81 -5.25 -2.29
N GLY A 440 17.49 -4.11 -1.68
CA GLY A 440 16.33 -4.00 -0.82
C GLY A 440 16.28 -2.75 0.04
N TYR A 441 15.19 -2.63 0.80
CA TYR A 441 15.06 -1.60 1.82
C TYR A 441 14.27 -2.10 3.03
N MET A 442 14.46 -1.42 4.16
CA MET A 442 13.60 -1.51 5.34
C MET A 442 12.98 -0.14 5.62
N GLN A 443 11.66 -0.10 5.74
CA GLN A 443 10.89 1.08 6.10
C GLN A 443 10.21 0.85 7.46
N VAL A 444 10.58 1.66 8.44
CA VAL A 444 9.93 1.70 9.76
C VAL A 444 8.94 2.86 9.76
N PHE A 445 7.65 2.58 9.84
CA PHE A 445 6.59 3.60 9.81
C PHE A 445 6.33 4.19 11.20
N ARG A 446 5.79 5.42 11.23
CA ARG A 446 5.40 6.11 12.48
C ARG A 446 4.34 5.37 13.29
N ASN A 447 3.52 4.54 12.66
CA ASN A 447 2.50 3.72 13.31
C ASN A 447 3.03 2.36 13.80
N GLY A 448 4.35 2.13 13.73
CA GLY A 448 4.99 0.90 14.24
C GLY A 448 5.00 -0.26 13.25
N VAL A 449 4.49 -0.07 12.02
CA VAL A 449 4.68 -1.06 10.96
C VAL A 449 6.15 -1.09 10.55
N ILE A 450 6.68 -2.29 10.34
CA ILE A 450 7.96 -2.49 9.67
C ILE A 450 7.71 -3.22 8.36
N GLU A 451 8.21 -2.64 7.27
CA GLU A 451 8.21 -3.21 5.92
C GLU A 451 9.65 -3.50 5.52
N LEU A 452 9.92 -4.72 5.06
CA LEU A 452 11.19 -5.13 4.51
C LEU A 452 10.95 -5.63 3.09
N VAL A 453 11.74 -5.15 2.13
CA VAL A 453 11.66 -5.54 0.72
C VAL A 453 13.02 -5.99 0.25
N GLU A 454 13.08 -7.15 -0.40
CA GLU A 454 14.29 -7.74 -0.95
C GLU A 454 14.07 -8.15 -2.41
N SER A 455 15.05 -7.92 -3.27
CA SER A 455 15.05 -8.34 -4.68
C SER A 455 16.01 -9.48 -4.99
N ASN A 456 16.87 -9.89 -4.05
CA ASN A 456 17.93 -10.89 -4.26
C ASN A 456 17.65 -12.24 -3.57
N PHE A 457 16.41 -12.72 -3.64
CA PHE A 457 16.01 -14.03 -3.09
C PHE A 457 15.89 -15.13 -4.16
N LEU A 458 16.18 -14.79 -5.43
CA LEU A 458 16.15 -15.73 -6.56
C LEU A 458 17.57 -16.11 -7.01
N SER A 459 17.74 -17.37 -7.39
CA SER A 459 18.91 -17.87 -8.10
C SER A 459 18.56 -18.15 -9.56
N HIS A 460 19.46 -17.81 -10.49
CA HIS A 460 19.28 -18.11 -11.91
C HIS A 460 20.24 -19.21 -12.36
N LYS A 461 19.71 -20.33 -12.87
CA LYS A 461 20.50 -21.44 -13.42
C LYS A 461 19.90 -21.92 -14.74
N LYS A 462 20.73 -22.10 -15.77
CA LYS A 462 20.33 -22.62 -17.11
C LYS A 462 19.13 -21.89 -17.74
N GLY A 463 19.01 -20.57 -17.53
CA GLY A 463 17.90 -19.77 -18.06
C GLY A 463 16.57 -19.91 -17.31
N GLN A 464 16.57 -20.57 -16.15
CA GLN A 464 15.43 -20.67 -15.24
C GLN A 464 15.72 -19.93 -13.93
N SER A 465 14.66 -19.42 -13.29
CA SER A 465 14.70 -18.73 -12.00
C SER A 465 14.19 -19.64 -10.89
N PHE A 466 14.87 -19.63 -9.75
CA PHE A 466 14.61 -20.51 -8.62
C PHE A 466 14.52 -19.71 -7.33
N ILE A 467 13.49 -19.97 -6.53
CA ILE A 467 13.48 -19.58 -5.11
C ILE A 467 14.30 -20.66 -4.39
N THR A 468 15.31 -20.24 -3.62
CA THR A 468 16.21 -21.18 -2.93
C THR A 468 15.72 -21.40 -1.49
N PRO A 469 15.68 -22.63 -0.94
CA PRO A 469 15.13 -22.92 0.40
C PRO A 469 15.66 -22.06 1.55
N GLU A 470 16.86 -21.51 1.39
CA GLU A 470 17.53 -20.60 2.32
C GLU A 470 16.73 -19.30 2.53
N TYR A 471 15.79 -18.96 1.63
CA TYR A 471 14.89 -17.82 1.81
C TYR A 471 14.11 -17.92 3.14
N GLU A 472 13.74 -19.12 3.58
CA GLU A 472 13.01 -19.30 4.83
C GLU A 472 13.90 -19.03 6.05
N SER A 473 15.15 -19.48 6.03
CA SER A 473 16.15 -19.16 7.06
C SER A 473 16.39 -17.64 7.12
N ASN A 474 16.48 -16.99 5.95
CA ASN A 474 16.63 -15.54 5.86
C ASN A 474 15.42 -14.79 6.44
N VAL A 475 14.19 -15.20 6.09
CA VAL A 475 12.96 -14.60 6.63
C VAL A 475 12.88 -14.74 8.15
N ASN A 476 13.26 -15.91 8.71
CA ASN A 476 13.31 -16.09 10.17
C ASN A 476 14.31 -15.14 10.83
N ASN A 477 15.53 -15.03 10.30
CA ASN A 477 16.57 -14.13 10.83
C ASN A 477 16.15 -12.65 10.74
N GLN A 478 15.54 -12.26 9.62
CA GLN A 478 14.97 -10.93 9.42
C GLN A 478 13.88 -10.65 10.46
N LEU A 479 12.99 -11.61 10.71
CA LEU A 479 11.90 -11.48 11.66
C LEU A 479 12.40 -11.29 13.11
N ASP A 480 13.39 -12.07 13.53
CA ASP A 480 14.04 -11.93 14.85
C ASP A 480 14.62 -10.53 15.06
N ALA A 481 15.29 -10.00 14.02
CA ALA A 481 15.89 -8.67 14.06
C ALA A 481 14.85 -7.55 14.11
N ILE A 482 13.78 -7.62 13.31
CA ILE A 482 12.72 -6.58 13.32
C ILE A 482 11.85 -6.65 14.58
N LEU A 483 11.63 -7.83 15.17
CA LEU A 483 10.96 -7.95 16.48
C LEU A 483 11.82 -7.35 17.59
N SER A 484 13.13 -7.60 17.55
CA SER A 484 14.08 -6.96 18.47
C SER A 484 14.05 -5.44 18.32
N LEU A 485 13.96 -4.92 17.08
CA LEU A 485 13.80 -3.49 16.81
C LEU A 485 12.48 -2.94 17.39
N ASN A 486 11.35 -3.61 17.15
CA ASN A 486 10.05 -3.23 17.69
C ASN A 486 10.05 -3.18 19.23
N LYS A 487 10.76 -4.10 19.89
CA LYS A 487 10.93 -4.10 21.34
C LYS A 487 11.68 -2.85 21.83
N HIS A 488 12.74 -2.44 21.14
CA HIS A 488 13.46 -1.19 21.45
C HIS A 488 12.61 0.06 21.19
N LEU A 489 11.77 0.01 20.15
CA LEU A 489 10.82 1.05 19.80
C LEU A 489 9.56 1.06 20.70
N LYS A 490 9.44 0.11 21.63
CA LYS A 490 8.31 -0.07 22.56
C LYS A 490 6.96 -0.26 21.85
N VAL A 491 6.98 -0.94 20.70
CA VAL A 491 5.75 -1.36 20.02
C VAL A 491 5.22 -2.61 20.74
N GLU A 492 3.93 -2.66 21.04
CA GLU A 492 3.34 -3.79 21.77
C GLU A 492 2.78 -4.85 20.81
N ALA A 493 2.93 -6.12 21.20
CA ALA A 493 2.27 -7.25 20.56
C ALA A 493 0.74 -7.23 20.87
N PRO A 494 -0.12 -7.85 20.04
CA PRO A 494 0.18 -8.78 18.95
C PRO A 494 0.54 -8.12 17.61
N PHE A 495 1.18 -8.90 16.74
CA PHE A 495 1.54 -8.51 15.37
C PHE A 495 0.91 -9.44 14.33
N LEU A 496 0.52 -8.90 13.18
CA LEU A 496 0.27 -9.65 11.96
C LEU A 496 1.51 -9.62 11.08
N LEU A 497 2.00 -10.80 10.74
CA LEU A 497 3.06 -10.99 9.78
C LEU A 497 2.46 -11.34 8.42
N MET A 498 2.88 -10.63 7.38
CA MET A 498 2.42 -10.85 6.01
C MET A 498 3.62 -10.98 5.09
N LEU A 499 3.71 -12.12 4.38
CA LEU A 499 4.75 -12.38 3.39
C LEU A 499 4.14 -12.35 1.98
N THR A 500 4.76 -11.58 1.08
CA THR A 500 4.35 -11.45 -0.33
C THR A 500 5.53 -11.73 -1.24
N LEU A 501 5.33 -12.53 -2.28
CA LEU A 501 6.30 -12.70 -3.37
C LEU A 501 5.71 -12.10 -4.64
N LEU A 502 6.42 -11.17 -5.28
CA LEU A 502 6.01 -10.51 -6.52
C LEU A 502 6.87 -10.96 -7.70
N GLY A 503 6.27 -11.07 -8.88
CA GLY A 503 6.98 -11.40 -10.13
C GLY A 503 7.60 -12.79 -10.13
N VAL A 504 6.96 -13.79 -9.52
CA VAL A 504 7.50 -15.15 -9.35
C VAL A 504 6.92 -16.19 -10.31
N LYS A 505 6.11 -15.78 -11.28
CA LYS A 505 5.54 -16.69 -12.28
C LYS A 505 6.64 -17.40 -13.05
N GLY A 506 6.50 -18.72 -13.18
CA GLY A 506 7.47 -19.57 -13.85
C GLY A 506 8.74 -19.86 -13.04
N CYS A 507 8.85 -19.34 -11.81
CA CYS A 507 9.92 -19.72 -10.90
C CYS A 507 9.67 -21.12 -10.35
N TYR A 508 10.75 -21.84 -10.08
CA TYR A 508 10.75 -23.16 -9.45
C TYR A 508 11.22 -23.06 -7.99
N LEU A 509 10.88 -24.06 -7.17
CA LEU A 509 11.32 -24.16 -5.78
C LEU A 509 12.05 -25.50 -5.58
N GLY A 510 13.37 -25.43 -5.36
CA GLY A 510 14.23 -26.61 -5.23
C GLY A 510 14.36 -27.10 -3.78
N LYS A 511 14.85 -28.32 -3.58
CA LYS A 511 15.24 -28.84 -2.25
C LYS A 511 16.70 -28.48 -1.94
N THR A 512 17.03 -28.27 -0.67
CA THR A 512 18.38 -27.95 -0.20
C THR A 512 19.35 -29.08 -0.54
N GLY A 513 20.59 -28.75 -0.93
CA GLY A 513 21.69 -29.70 -1.09
C GLY A 513 21.71 -30.52 -2.39
N ASP A 514 20.57 -30.76 -3.05
CA ASP A 514 20.52 -31.53 -4.29
C ASP A 514 19.86 -30.78 -5.45
N PHE A 515 20.48 -30.89 -6.62
CA PHE A 515 20.06 -30.33 -7.91
C PHE A 515 18.79 -31.04 -8.48
N HIS A 516 17.84 -31.44 -7.62
CA HIS A 516 16.58 -32.15 -7.92
C HIS A 516 15.38 -31.19 -8.09
N TRP A 517 15.57 -30.09 -8.81
CA TRP A 517 14.47 -29.17 -9.16
C TRP A 517 13.51 -29.74 -10.21
N TYR A 518 13.87 -30.84 -10.88
CA TYR A 518 13.05 -31.49 -11.90
C TYR A 518 11.70 -32.00 -11.37
N ASP A 519 11.57 -32.18 -10.05
CA ASP A 519 10.33 -32.62 -9.40
C ASP A 519 9.41 -31.46 -9.01
N SER A 520 9.90 -30.21 -9.06
CA SER A 520 9.09 -29.03 -8.74
C SER A 520 8.29 -28.55 -9.93
N GLN A 521 7.07 -28.06 -9.68
CA GLN A 521 6.24 -27.42 -10.68
C GLN A 521 6.55 -25.91 -10.73
N PRO A 522 6.51 -25.28 -11.92
CA PRO A 522 6.66 -23.84 -12.03
C PRO A 522 5.46 -23.14 -11.36
N ILE A 523 5.73 -22.08 -10.61
CA ILE A 523 4.69 -21.26 -9.99
C ILE A 523 3.80 -20.66 -11.09
N ASP A 524 2.49 -20.83 -10.94
CA ASP A 524 1.49 -20.49 -11.95
C ASP A 524 0.97 -19.03 -11.88
N ARG A 525 1.23 -18.34 -10.77
CA ARG A 525 0.79 -16.97 -10.50
C ARG A 525 1.93 -15.96 -10.56
N GLU A 526 1.60 -14.74 -11.00
CA GLU A 526 2.53 -13.60 -11.00
C GLU A 526 2.97 -13.23 -9.59
N ASN A 527 2.01 -13.15 -8.67
CA ASN A 527 2.23 -12.73 -7.30
C ASN A 527 1.65 -13.77 -6.35
N LEU A 528 2.40 -14.12 -5.30
CA LEU A 528 1.94 -14.95 -4.20
C LEU A 528 1.67 -14.07 -2.98
N ILE A 529 0.39 -13.79 -2.73
CA ILE A 529 -0.11 -13.10 -1.55
C ILE A 529 -0.44 -14.16 -0.51
N LEU A 530 0.48 -14.41 0.43
CA LEU A 530 0.35 -15.51 1.40
C LEU A 530 -0.56 -15.15 2.58
N PRO A 531 -1.12 -16.15 3.29
CA PRO A 531 -1.91 -15.96 4.51
C PRO A 531 -1.17 -15.17 5.59
N GLU A 532 -1.91 -14.44 6.43
CA GLU A 532 -1.34 -13.71 7.56
C GLU A 532 -1.02 -14.67 8.72
N ALA A 533 0.15 -14.51 9.34
CA ALA A 533 0.53 -15.24 10.56
C ALA A 533 0.43 -14.33 11.78
N LEU A 534 -0.17 -14.84 12.86
CA LEU A 534 -0.34 -14.11 14.12
C LEU A 534 0.85 -14.36 15.05
N ILE A 535 1.48 -13.28 15.51
CA ILE A 535 2.50 -13.30 16.56
C ILE A 535 1.86 -12.70 17.82
N THR A 536 1.55 -13.56 18.80
CA THR A 536 0.83 -13.16 20.02
C THR A 536 1.68 -12.35 20.99
N ASP A 537 2.98 -12.64 21.04
CA ASP A 537 3.94 -12.05 21.96
C ASP A 537 5.38 -12.22 21.43
N TYR A 538 6.34 -11.60 22.12
CA TYR A 538 7.76 -11.63 21.74
C TYR A 538 8.47 -12.97 22.01
N GLY A 539 7.86 -13.91 22.74
CA GLY A 539 8.43 -15.21 23.09
C GLY A 539 7.96 -16.37 22.20
N VAL A 540 7.12 -16.10 21.20
CA VAL A 540 6.59 -17.12 20.29
C VAL A 540 7.72 -17.78 19.50
N ASN A 541 7.63 -19.11 19.30
CA ASN A 541 8.50 -19.82 18.38
C ASN A 541 8.16 -19.44 16.93
N LEU A 542 8.92 -18.49 16.37
CA LEU A 542 8.69 -17.90 15.04
C LEU A 542 8.67 -18.95 13.93
N LYS A 543 9.59 -19.92 13.98
CA LYS A 543 9.69 -21.00 13.00
C LYS A 543 8.40 -21.81 12.94
N SER A 544 7.81 -22.11 14.10
CA SER A 544 6.54 -22.84 14.18
C SER A 544 5.36 -21.98 13.71
N ALA A 545 5.37 -20.68 14.05
CA ALA A 545 4.32 -19.74 13.64
C ALA A 545 4.31 -19.49 12.12
N LEU A 546 5.47 -19.52 11.48
CA LEU A 546 5.64 -19.29 10.04
C LEU A 546 5.42 -20.52 9.16
N ARG A 547 5.43 -21.72 9.75
CA ARG A 547 5.26 -22.97 9.00
C ARG A 547 4.08 -22.96 8.01
N PRO A 548 2.85 -22.54 8.40
CA PRO A 548 1.72 -22.52 7.45
C PRO A 548 1.94 -21.57 6.26
N VAL A 549 2.68 -20.47 6.47
CA VAL A 549 3.02 -19.50 5.43
C VAL A 549 4.03 -20.11 4.46
N PHE A 550 5.06 -20.77 4.98
CA PHE A 550 6.05 -21.47 4.17
C PHE A 550 5.47 -22.65 3.40
N ASP A 551 4.65 -23.49 4.05
CA ASP A 551 3.94 -24.59 3.39
C ASP A 551 3.13 -24.07 2.18
N THR A 552 2.53 -22.89 2.28
CA THR A 552 1.77 -22.28 1.17
C THR A 552 2.65 -21.92 -0.03
N VAL A 553 3.90 -21.50 0.18
CA VAL A 553 4.86 -21.23 -0.91
C VAL A 553 5.25 -22.54 -1.61
N TRP A 554 5.54 -23.58 -0.82
CA TRP A 554 5.89 -24.90 -1.35
C TRP A 554 4.74 -25.55 -2.13
N ASN A 555 3.51 -25.39 -1.65
CA ASN A 555 2.30 -25.80 -2.36
C ASN A 555 2.18 -25.14 -3.73
N ALA A 556 2.57 -23.86 -3.87
CA ALA A 556 2.56 -23.16 -5.15
C ALA A 556 3.57 -23.72 -6.16
N ALA A 557 4.58 -24.45 -5.69
CA ALA A 557 5.57 -25.16 -6.50
C ALA A 557 5.32 -26.68 -6.59
N GLY A 558 4.14 -27.14 -6.17
CA GLY A 558 3.72 -28.55 -6.31
C GLY A 558 4.18 -29.51 -5.20
N TRP A 559 4.79 -28.99 -4.13
CA TRP A 559 5.19 -29.79 -2.97
C TRP A 559 4.08 -29.82 -1.90
N PRO A 560 3.99 -30.86 -1.05
CA PRO A 560 2.94 -30.96 -0.04
C PRO A 560 3.17 -30.10 1.22
N ARG A 561 4.42 -29.62 1.43
CA ARG A 561 4.86 -28.84 2.61
C ARG A 561 6.26 -28.29 2.40
N SER A 562 6.70 -27.39 3.29
CA SER A 562 8.10 -26.96 3.36
C SER A 562 9.03 -28.10 3.75
N MET A 563 10.14 -28.21 3.04
CA MET A 563 11.18 -29.23 3.27
C MET A 563 12.17 -28.83 4.37
N ASN A 564 12.07 -27.60 4.89
CA ASN A 564 12.85 -27.17 6.06
C ASN A 564 12.23 -27.62 7.39
N PHE A 565 11.12 -28.37 7.34
CA PHE A 565 10.48 -28.97 8.52
C PHE A 565 10.42 -30.49 8.38
N ASP A 566 10.76 -31.20 9.46
CA ASP A 566 10.61 -32.66 9.54
C ASP A 566 9.13 -33.08 9.61
N GLU A 567 8.84 -34.38 9.55
CA GLU A 567 7.48 -34.94 9.66
C GLU A 567 6.72 -34.51 10.92
N ASN A 568 7.44 -34.20 12.01
CA ASN A 568 6.86 -33.76 13.27
C ASN A 568 6.66 -32.23 13.32
N GLY A 569 7.08 -31.49 12.29
CA GLY A 569 6.99 -30.04 12.25
C GLY A 569 8.12 -29.29 12.93
N VAL A 570 9.21 -29.99 13.24
CA VAL A 570 10.41 -29.39 13.81
C VAL A 570 11.28 -28.84 12.68
N TRP A 571 11.80 -27.65 12.87
CA TRP A 571 12.71 -27.02 11.93
C TRP A 571 14.01 -27.82 11.78
N VAL A 572 14.34 -28.19 10.56
CA VAL A 572 15.55 -28.94 10.16
C VAL A 572 16.36 -28.25 9.07
N GLY A 573 15.92 -27.07 8.59
CA GLY A 573 16.68 -26.25 7.65
C GLY A 573 17.98 -25.72 8.27
N GLU A 574 19.03 -25.61 7.47
CA GLU A 574 20.31 -25.01 7.85
C GLU A 574 20.21 -23.49 8.10
#